data_AF-A0A4V2A553-F1
#
_entry.id   AF-A0A4V2A553-F1
#
_cell.length_a   1.000
_cell.length_b   1.000
_cell.length_c   1.000
_cell.angle_alpha   90.00
_cell.angle_beta   90.00
_cell.angle_gamma   90.00
#
_symmetry.space_group_name_H-M   'P 1'
#
loop_
_entity.id
_entity.type
_entity.pdbx_description
1 polymer ?
#
loop_
_entity_poly.entity_id
_entity_poly.type
_entity_poly.pdbx_seq_one_letter_code
_entity_poly.pdbx_strand_id
1 'polypeptide(L)'
;AAQDVIALSTYQLVPMADYKKLFIGAFATQVDEIIWRAWADNSHINNTNGVDVGNYPFAGINHLWNCGESPSQELVDCFEMTNGALPVSYNDATHTAVSITPEAAALGYSEATGGDPYSNRDPRFYINIVHNMMNYGVPYNCSQPYIIETFVGGRNGFNDVISQETQRSCTGYYSAKDKQIKYWGPGGSAGNEPTHWVFFRLAEFYLQKAEALCETGDLAGALTALNVIRQRANQPILQNVPGFANTQDFIRARIRNERRVEFCLEGQYRFDDQRRWKTLGETNRFITGMRITKGTDGKFSYQRKKIRDYQSYTDKYLVMPIPLEDAKKMTSLLQPAPWQ
;
A
#
# COMPACT_ATOMS: atom_id res chain seq x y z
N ALA A 1 -27.04 -7.23 2.45
CA ALA A 1 -25.73 -7.83 2.12
C ALA A 1 -24.66 -7.44 3.15
N ALA A 2 -24.06 -6.25 3.07
CA ALA A 2 -22.97 -5.89 3.99
C ALA A 2 -23.38 -5.90 5.47
N GLN A 3 -24.57 -5.39 5.79
CA GLN A 3 -25.12 -5.45 7.14
C GLN A 3 -25.30 -6.89 7.64
N ASP A 4 -25.71 -7.81 6.76
CA ASP A 4 -25.95 -9.21 7.13
C ASP A 4 -24.64 -9.90 7.51
N VAL A 5 -23.57 -9.65 6.75
CA VAL A 5 -22.23 -10.18 7.06
C VAL A 5 -21.68 -9.58 8.34
N ILE A 6 -21.83 -8.26 8.55
CA ILE A 6 -21.41 -7.58 9.79
C ILE A 6 -22.15 -8.12 11.02
N ALA A 7 -23.41 -8.57 10.85
CA ALA A 7 -24.21 -9.11 11.94
C ALA A 7 -23.87 -10.57 12.30
N LEU A 8 -23.05 -11.27 11.49
CA LEU A 8 -22.61 -12.61 11.81
C LEU A 8 -21.63 -12.58 12.99
N SER A 9 -21.97 -13.25 14.08
CA SER A 9 -21.10 -13.37 15.27
C SER A 9 -19.81 -14.14 15.03
N THR A 10 -19.71 -14.84 13.90
CA THR A 10 -18.56 -15.66 13.49
C THR A 10 -17.32 -14.83 13.18
N TYR A 11 -17.47 -13.58 12.73
CA TYR A 11 -16.35 -12.75 12.27
C TYR A 11 -16.15 -11.52 13.15
N GLN A 12 -14.89 -11.18 13.41
CA GLN A 12 -14.52 -10.02 14.22
C GLN A 12 -13.30 -9.33 13.63
N LEU A 13 -13.23 -8.01 13.73
CA LEU A 13 -12.06 -7.26 13.30
C LEU A 13 -10.86 -7.61 14.19
N VAL A 14 -9.73 -7.92 13.57
CA VAL A 14 -8.49 -8.14 14.32
C VAL A 14 -7.98 -6.78 14.82
N PRO A 15 -7.55 -6.67 16.10
CA PRO A 15 -7.02 -5.42 16.64
C PRO A 15 -5.73 -5.00 15.92
N MET A 16 -5.41 -3.70 15.93
CA MET A 16 -4.26 -3.17 15.19
C MET A 16 -2.94 -3.88 15.50
N ALA A 17 -2.71 -4.24 16.76
CA ALA A 17 -1.51 -4.95 17.20
C ALA A 17 -1.31 -6.30 16.47
N ASP A 18 -2.40 -6.91 16.03
CA ASP A 18 -2.43 -8.20 15.35
C ASP A 18 -2.74 -8.07 13.85
N TYR A 19 -2.85 -6.84 13.31
CA TYR A 19 -3.22 -6.57 11.91
C TYR A 19 -2.38 -7.37 10.91
N LYS A 20 -1.08 -7.53 11.19
CA LYS A 20 -0.17 -8.31 10.33
C LYS A 20 -0.61 -9.76 10.16
N LYS A 21 -1.20 -10.38 11.20
CA LYS A 21 -1.65 -11.80 11.20
C LYS A 21 -2.70 -12.08 10.12
N LEU A 22 -3.38 -11.06 9.61
CA LEU A 22 -4.31 -11.19 8.48
C LEU A 22 -3.61 -11.73 7.22
N PHE A 23 -2.33 -11.41 7.04
CA PHE A 23 -1.61 -11.65 5.78
C PHE A 23 -0.43 -12.61 5.94
N ILE A 24 -0.15 -13.06 7.16
CA ILE A 24 0.99 -13.91 7.48
C ILE A 24 0.57 -15.10 8.32
N GLY A 25 1.40 -16.14 8.32
CA GLY A 25 1.16 -17.37 9.08
C GLY A 25 0.66 -18.50 8.19
N ALA A 26 0.29 -19.62 8.83
CA ALA A 26 -0.15 -20.81 8.10
C ALA A 26 -1.58 -20.62 7.57
N PHE A 27 -1.85 -21.09 6.34
CA PHE A 27 -3.21 -21.15 5.77
C PHE A 27 -4.23 -21.85 6.70
N ALA A 28 -3.80 -22.79 7.55
CA ALA A 28 -4.67 -23.47 8.51
C ALA A 28 -4.97 -22.64 9.77
N THR A 29 -4.16 -21.62 10.09
CA THR A 29 -4.35 -20.79 11.29
C THR A 29 -5.59 -19.93 11.14
N GLN A 30 -6.61 -20.16 11.96
CA GLN A 30 -7.83 -19.36 11.96
C GLN A 30 -7.54 -17.91 12.37
N VAL A 31 -8.15 -16.97 11.65
CA VAL A 31 -8.09 -15.53 11.94
C VAL A 31 -9.49 -14.97 11.76
N ASP A 32 -10.06 -14.39 12.83
CA ASP A 32 -11.50 -14.12 12.92
C ASP A 32 -12.01 -13.05 11.94
N GLU A 33 -11.14 -12.24 11.34
CA GLU A 33 -11.56 -11.24 10.33
C GLU A 33 -11.64 -11.84 8.93
N ILE A 34 -10.96 -12.96 8.67
CA ILE A 34 -10.86 -13.57 7.33
C ILE A 34 -12.12 -14.37 7.06
N ILE A 35 -12.86 -13.97 6.02
CA ILE A 35 -14.08 -14.64 5.56
C ILE A 35 -13.74 -15.67 4.48
N TRP A 36 -12.86 -15.31 3.54
CA TRP A 36 -12.42 -16.22 2.50
C TRP A 36 -10.96 -15.97 2.11
N ARG A 37 -10.19 -17.06 2.01
CA ARG A 37 -8.80 -17.09 1.56
C ARG A 37 -8.50 -18.35 0.76
N ALA A 38 -7.50 -18.31 -0.11
CA ALA A 38 -6.92 -19.50 -0.75
C ALA A 38 -5.51 -19.75 -0.26
N TRP A 39 -5.08 -21.01 -0.35
CA TRP A 39 -3.70 -21.38 -0.16
C TRP A 39 -2.85 -20.71 -1.24
N ALA A 40 -1.69 -20.20 -0.84
CA ALA A 40 -0.66 -19.71 -1.74
C ALA A 40 0.69 -20.25 -1.24
N ASP A 41 1.55 -20.70 -2.15
CA ASP A 41 2.93 -21.00 -1.81
C ASP A 41 3.76 -19.71 -1.76
N ASN A 42 4.57 -19.60 -0.72
CA ASN A 42 5.51 -18.50 -0.54
C ASN A 42 6.78 -18.70 -1.43
N SER A 43 6.75 -19.61 -2.42
CA SER A 43 7.90 -19.98 -3.26
C SER A 43 8.42 -18.80 -4.08
N HIS A 44 7.55 -17.84 -4.43
CA HIS A 44 7.89 -16.62 -5.17
C HIS A 44 8.06 -15.37 -4.29
N ILE A 45 7.82 -15.45 -2.98
CA ILE A 45 7.68 -14.24 -2.14
C ILE A 45 9.03 -13.60 -1.78
N ASN A 46 10.10 -14.40 -1.77
CA ASN A 46 11.47 -13.87 -1.61
C ASN A 46 11.88 -12.96 -2.79
N ASN A 47 11.22 -13.09 -3.95
CA ASN A 47 11.41 -12.20 -5.10
C ASN A 47 10.46 -10.98 -5.09
N THR A 48 9.51 -10.88 -4.15
CA THR A 48 8.49 -9.80 -4.13
C THR A 48 8.61 -8.78 -3.00
N ASN A 49 9.32 -9.05 -1.89
CA ASN A 49 9.71 -7.94 -1.01
C ASN A 49 10.81 -7.09 -1.68
N GLY A 50 11.67 -7.71 -2.49
CA GLY A 50 12.65 -7.01 -3.32
C GLY A 50 13.81 -6.34 -2.56
N VAL A 51 13.80 -6.40 -1.23
CA VAL A 51 14.86 -5.90 -0.36
C VAL A 51 16.04 -6.87 -0.40
N ASP A 52 17.17 -6.43 -0.93
CA ASP A 52 18.41 -7.21 -0.94
C ASP A 52 19.09 -7.15 0.44
N VAL A 53 19.06 -8.29 1.13
CA VAL A 53 19.68 -8.51 2.45
C VAL A 53 21.00 -9.28 2.38
N GLY A 54 21.43 -9.72 1.18
CA GLY A 54 22.60 -10.59 0.98
C GLY A 54 23.95 -9.92 1.29
N ASN A 55 24.01 -8.58 1.29
CA ASN A 55 25.21 -7.84 1.66
C ASN A 55 25.48 -7.79 3.18
N TYR A 56 24.68 -8.47 4.00
CA TYR A 56 24.88 -8.52 5.45
C TYR A 56 25.79 -9.70 5.84
N PRO A 57 26.84 -9.48 6.67
CA PRO A 57 27.69 -10.57 7.14
C PRO A 57 26.84 -11.67 7.78
N PHE A 58 27.06 -12.92 7.39
CA PHE A 58 26.38 -14.11 7.93
C PHE A 58 24.90 -14.31 7.51
N ALA A 59 24.32 -13.42 6.71
CA ALA A 59 23.02 -13.64 6.06
C ALA A 59 23.24 -14.19 4.63
N GLY A 60 23.38 -15.51 4.51
CA GLY A 60 23.55 -16.17 3.22
C GLY A 60 22.26 -16.17 2.39
N ILE A 61 21.92 -15.04 1.77
CA ILE A 61 20.77 -14.88 0.89
C ILE A 61 21.31 -14.58 -0.50
N ASN A 62 21.05 -15.47 -1.46
CA ASN A 62 21.44 -15.26 -2.85
C ASN A 62 20.83 -13.96 -3.38
N HIS A 63 21.60 -13.20 -4.16
CA HIS A 63 21.13 -11.94 -4.77
C HIS A 63 19.78 -12.14 -5.46
N LEU A 64 18.84 -11.26 -5.16
CA LEU A 64 17.53 -11.26 -5.78
C LEU A 64 17.62 -10.74 -7.21
N TRP A 65 16.77 -11.25 -8.09
CA TRP A 65 16.75 -10.84 -9.50
C TRP A 65 16.04 -9.48 -9.67
N ASN A 66 14.96 -9.20 -8.91
CA ASN A 66 14.10 -8.01 -9.09
C ASN A 66 13.64 -7.38 -7.75
N CYS A 67 13.30 -6.09 -7.77
CA CYS A 67 12.87 -5.30 -6.60
C CYS A 67 11.41 -5.45 -6.14
N GLY A 68 10.66 -6.43 -6.67
CA GLY A 68 9.28 -6.70 -6.25
C GLY A 68 8.31 -5.52 -6.38
N GLU A 69 7.30 -5.49 -5.51
CA GLU A 69 6.32 -4.41 -5.46
C GLU A 69 6.91 -3.15 -4.81
N SER A 70 6.89 -2.03 -5.53
CA SER A 70 7.41 -0.74 -5.07
C SER A 70 6.25 0.26 -4.89
N PRO A 71 5.78 0.51 -3.65
CA PRO A 71 4.74 1.49 -3.37
C PRO A 71 5.07 2.87 -3.95
N SER A 72 4.09 3.56 -4.53
CA SER A 72 4.28 4.92 -5.04
C SER A 72 4.20 5.95 -3.92
N GLN A 73 4.75 7.14 -4.15
CA GLN A 73 4.63 8.25 -3.21
C GLN A 73 3.17 8.65 -2.99
N GLU A 74 2.31 8.58 -4.00
CA GLU A 74 0.89 8.90 -3.85
C GLU A 74 0.15 7.90 -2.95
N LEU A 75 0.64 6.66 -2.80
CA LEU A 75 0.12 5.74 -1.81
C LEU A 75 0.67 6.09 -0.42
N VAL A 76 1.96 6.44 -0.32
CA VAL A 76 2.56 6.89 0.93
C VAL A 76 1.84 8.12 1.47
N ASP A 77 1.46 9.08 0.63
CA ASP A 77 0.76 10.30 1.03
C ASP A 77 -0.70 10.05 1.49
N CYS A 78 -1.30 8.90 1.16
CA CYS A 78 -2.63 8.52 1.63
C CYS A 78 -2.65 8.10 3.10
N PHE A 79 -1.52 7.68 3.67
CA PHE A 79 -1.42 7.38 5.10
C PHE A 79 -1.43 8.68 5.88
N GLU A 80 -2.50 8.87 6.64
CA GLU A 80 -2.69 10.03 7.50
C GLU A 80 -1.64 10.09 8.61
N MET A 81 -1.52 11.25 9.23
CA MET A 81 -0.83 11.42 10.49
C MET A 81 -1.67 10.85 11.64
N THR A 82 -1.11 10.67 12.83
CA THR A 82 -1.85 10.15 14.01
C THR A 82 -3.05 11.00 14.43
N ASN A 83 -3.13 12.26 14.02
CA ASN A 83 -4.30 13.13 14.20
C ASN A 83 -5.32 13.06 13.04
N GLY A 84 -5.14 12.18 12.05
CA GLY A 84 -6.03 12.01 10.90
C GLY A 84 -5.84 13.04 9.77
N ALA A 85 -4.90 13.97 9.91
CA ALA A 85 -4.54 14.91 8.84
C ALA A 85 -3.77 14.20 7.72
N LEU A 86 -3.97 14.63 6.47
CA LEU A 86 -3.08 14.21 5.38
C LEU A 86 -1.73 14.95 5.51
N PRO A 87 -0.60 14.30 5.19
CA PRO A 87 0.72 14.89 5.39
C PRO A 87 0.99 16.11 4.48
N VAL A 88 0.47 16.05 3.25
CA VAL A 88 0.76 17.04 2.21
C VAL A 88 -0.46 17.37 1.35
N SER A 89 -0.42 18.53 0.70
CA SER A 89 -1.25 18.87 -0.46
C SER A 89 -0.38 19.05 -1.70
N TYR A 90 -0.87 18.61 -2.86
CA TYR A 90 -0.15 18.78 -4.12
C TYR A 90 -0.32 20.20 -4.67
N ASN A 91 0.80 20.81 -5.05
CA ASN A 91 0.82 22.17 -5.62
C ASN A 91 0.89 22.14 -7.16
N ASP A 92 1.10 20.96 -7.75
CA ASP A 92 1.28 20.78 -9.18
C ASP A 92 0.67 19.46 -9.66
N ALA A 93 0.39 19.37 -10.96
CA ALA A 93 -0.25 18.19 -11.56
C ALA A 93 0.66 16.94 -11.57
N THR A 94 1.97 17.07 -11.33
CA THR A 94 2.89 15.92 -11.29
C THR A 94 3.17 15.44 -9.87
N HIS A 95 2.58 16.07 -8.86
CA HIS A 95 2.74 15.72 -7.44
C HIS A 95 4.19 15.78 -6.93
N THR A 96 5.06 16.52 -7.62
CA THR A 96 6.47 16.66 -7.24
C THR A 96 6.72 17.89 -6.38
N ALA A 97 5.84 18.90 -6.46
CA ALA A 97 5.81 20.05 -5.58
C ALA A 97 4.65 19.93 -4.59
N VAL A 98 4.97 20.00 -3.30
CA VAL A 98 3.98 19.82 -2.22
C VAL A 98 4.07 20.92 -1.17
N SER A 99 2.94 21.16 -0.51
CA SER A 99 2.89 21.91 0.75
C SER A 99 2.64 20.92 1.89
N ILE A 100 3.47 20.98 2.93
CA ILE A 100 3.25 20.21 4.15
C ILE A 100 2.07 20.85 4.90
N THR A 101 1.11 20.03 5.34
CA THR A 101 -0.03 20.56 6.09
C THR A 101 0.42 21.05 7.47
N PRO A 102 -0.14 22.16 8.00
CA PRO A 102 0.22 22.66 9.33
C PRO A 102 0.08 21.59 10.43
N GLU A 103 -0.95 20.76 10.32
CA GLU A 103 -1.26 19.70 11.28
C GLU A 103 -0.28 18.53 11.23
N ALA A 104 0.30 18.24 10.06
CA ALA A 104 1.37 17.25 9.94
C ALA A 104 2.71 17.81 10.42
N ALA A 105 3.01 19.07 10.08
CA ALA A 105 4.22 19.75 10.56
C ALA A 105 4.25 19.83 12.09
N ALA A 106 3.10 20.07 12.74
CA ALA A 106 2.96 20.05 14.20
C ALA A 106 3.27 18.68 14.84
N LEU A 107 3.14 17.59 14.07
CA LEU A 107 3.52 16.23 14.47
C LEU A 107 4.93 15.84 14.02
N GLY A 108 5.73 16.79 13.52
CA GLY A 108 7.13 16.56 13.15
C GLY A 108 7.35 16.05 11.72
N TYR A 109 6.31 15.97 10.89
CA TYR A 109 6.46 15.62 9.48
C TYR A 109 7.31 16.67 8.75
N SER A 110 8.38 16.24 8.08
CA SER A 110 9.20 17.14 7.27
C SER A 110 9.89 16.41 6.12
N GLU A 111 9.75 16.97 4.91
CA GLU A 111 10.53 16.56 3.72
C GLU A 111 11.73 17.50 3.47
N ALA A 112 12.01 18.47 4.36
CA ALA A 112 13.20 19.31 4.26
C ALA A 112 14.48 18.48 4.52
N THR A 113 15.63 18.98 4.07
CA THR A 113 16.92 18.33 4.36
C THR A 113 17.13 18.18 5.88
N GLY A 114 17.35 16.95 6.34
CA GLY A 114 17.46 16.60 7.75
C GLY A 114 16.11 16.39 8.47
N GLY A 115 14.98 16.48 7.76
CA GLY A 115 13.65 16.17 8.26
C GLY A 115 13.33 14.67 8.32
N ASP A 116 12.11 14.36 8.74
CA ASP A 116 11.58 13.00 8.83
C ASP A 116 10.13 12.91 8.29
N PRO A 117 9.92 12.36 7.08
CA PRO A 117 8.59 12.16 6.50
C PRO A 117 7.88 10.89 7.02
N TYR A 118 8.51 10.12 7.90
CA TYR A 118 8.01 8.83 8.37
C TYR A 118 7.52 8.88 9.82
N SER A 119 7.72 9.98 10.53
CA SER A 119 7.26 10.16 11.89
C SER A 119 5.73 10.25 12.00
N ASN A 120 5.18 9.74 13.11
CA ASN A 120 3.78 9.94 13.52
C ASN A 120 2.71 9.67 12.44
N ARG A 121 2.96 8.67 11.59
CA ARG A 121 2.01 8.18 10.58
C ARG A 121 0.98 7.20 11.15
N ASP A 122 -0.06 6.93 10.38
CA ASP A 122 -1.01 5.84 10.59
C ASP A 122 -0.27 4.52 10.87
N PRO A 123 -0.62 3.75 11.91
CA PRO A 123 0.03 2.47 12.21
C PRO A 123 0.13 1.49 11.03
N ARG A 124 -0.81 1.54 10.09
CA ARG A 124 -0.80 0.72 8.86
C ARG A 124 0.36 1.08 7.94
N PHE A 125 0.87 2.32 7.96
CA PHE A 125 2.04 2.73 7.18
C PHE A 125 3.24 1.84 7.50
N TYR A 126 3.59 1.71 8.80
CA TYR A 126 4.75 0.94 9.25
C TYR A 126 4.60 -0.58 9.06
N ILE A 127 3.38 -1.07 8.84
CA ILE A 127 3.12 -2.48 8.55
C ILE A 127 3.21 -2.78 7.05
N ASN A 128 2.79 -1.83 6.21
CA ASN A 128 2.59 -2.03 4.79
C ASN A 128 3.76 -1.53 3.93
N ILE A 129 4.49 -0.50 4.39
CA ILE A 129 5.51 0.19 3.61
C ILE A 129 6.89 0.02 4.24
N VAL A 130 7.83 -0.47 3.45
CA VAL A 130 9.25 -0.44 3.78
C VAL A 130 9.83 0.92 3.36
N HIS A 131 10.44 1.64 4.30
CA HIS A 131 10.95 3.01 4.08
C HIS A 131 12.39 3.18 4.58
N ASN A 132 13.00 4.33 4.24
CA ASN A 132 14.39 4.62 4.62
C ASN A 132 14.57 4.62 6.14
N MET A 133 15.69 4.07 6.59
CA MET A 133 16.12 3.93 7.98
C MET A 133 15.23 3.08 8.90
N MET A 134 14.19 2.40 8.37
CA MET A 134 13.42 1.50 9.21
C MET A 134 14.27 0.33 9.71
N ASN A 135 14.00 -0.11 10.94
CA ASN A 135 14.49 -1.37 11.44
C ASN A 135 13.69 -2.50 10.79
N TYR A 136 14.36 -3.26 9.93
CA TYR A 136 13.74 -4.37 9.21
C TYR A 136 13.67 -5.66 10.04
N GLY A 137 14.14 -5.66 11.29
CA GLY A 137 14.24 -6.84 12.15
C GLY A 137 15.67 -7.37 12.26
N VAL A 138 15.85 -8.46 13.01
CA VAL A 138 17.17 -9.07 13.24
C VAL A 138 17.32 -10.32 12.38
N PRO A 139 18.33 -10.38 11.48
CA PRO A 139 18.57 -11.58 10.72
C PRO A 139 18.85 -12.83 11.52
N TYR A 140 18.46 -13.98 10.96
CA TYR A 140 18.82 -15.28 11.51
C TYR A 140 20.34 -15.38 11.57
N ASN A 141 20.88 -15.89 12.67
CA ASN A 141 22.31 -15.86 13.03
C ASN A 141 22.95 -14.47 13.18
N CYS A 142 22.16 -13.41 13.19
CA CYS A 142 22.65 -12.06 13.45
C CYS A 142 22.19 -11.58 14.83
N SER A 143 22.99 -10.72 15.45
CA SER A 143 22.68 -10.11 16.74
C SER A 143 22.23 -8.65 16.62
N GLN A 144 22.32 -8.07 15.42
CA GLN A 144 22.02 -6.67 15.15
C GLN A 144 20.93 -6.56 14.08
N PRO A 145 20.07 -5.54 14.17
CA PRO A 145 19.01 -5.34 13.20
C PRO A 145 19.56 -4.99 11.80
N TYR A 146 18.83 -5.40 10.77
CA TYR A 146 19.04 -4.93 9.41
C TYR A 146 18.32 -3.58 9.24
N ILE A 147 19.08 -2.54 8.88
CA ILE A 147 18.53 -1.21 8.64
C ILE A 147 18.35 -1.00 7.14
N ILE A 148 17.16 -0.56 6.74
CA ILE A 148 16.86 -0.27 5.35
C ILE A 148 17.52 1.06 4.94
N GLU A 149 18.33 1.01 3.90
CA GLU A 149 18.93 2.20 3.30
C GLU A 149 18.40 2.39 1.87
N THR A 150 17.31 3.15 1.70
CA THR A 150 16.74 3.43 0.37
C THR A 150 17.30 4.71 -0.28
N PHE A 151 18.17 5.43 0.42
CA PHE A 151 18.92 6.54 -0.18
C PHE A 151 19.88 6.08 -1.29
N VAL A 152 20.18 6.97 -2.22
CA VAL A 152 21.09 6.71 -3.35
C VAL A 152 22.47 6.30 -2.83
N GLY A 153 22.95 5.14 -3.29
CA GLY A 153 24.20 4.54 -2.80
C GLY A 153 24.05 3.68 -1.54
N GLY A 154 22.88 3.68 -0.90
CA GLY A 154 22.53 2.76 0.18
C GLY A 154 22.33 1.33 -0.33
N ARG A 155 22.33 0.36 0.61
CA ARG A 155 22.20 -1.08 0.29
C ARG A 155 20.94 -1.43 -0.52
N ASN A 156 19.81 -0.80 -0.19
CA ASN A 156 18.51 -0.95 -0.86
C ASN A 156 18.16 0.29 -1.69
N GLY A 157 19.19 1.03 -2.11
CA GLY A 157 19.10 2.41 -2.57
C GLY A 157 18.23 2.60 -3.81
N PHE A 158 17.65 3.78 -3.92
CA PHE A 158 16.83 4.22 -5.05
C PHE A 158 17.52 3.94 -6.40
N ASN A 159 16.79 3.30 -7.33
CA ASN A 159 17.24 3.09 -8.70
C ASN A 159 16.61 4.11 -9.65
N ASP A 160 17.46 4.91 -10.30
CA ASP A 160 17.05 5.89 -11.31
C ASP A 160 16.65 5.25 -12.65
N VAL A 161 16.90 3.95 -12.86
CA VAL A 161 16.64 3.21 -14.10
C VAL A 161 15.55 2.15 -13.91
N ILE A 162 14.55 2.16 -14.78
CA ILE A 162 13.52 1.13 -14.86
C ILE A 162 13.94 0.10 -15.93
N SER A 163 14.36 -1.08 -15.51
CA SER A 163 14.60 -2.23 -16.39
C SER A 163 14.02 -3.51 -15.79
N GLN A 164 14.00 -4.60 -16.57
CA GLN A 164 13.49 -5.89 -16.08
C GLN A 164 14.40 -6.49 -15.01
N GLU A 165 15.68 -6.14 -15.01
CA GLU A 165 16.73 -6.58 -14.10
C GLU A 165 16.94 -5.59 -12.94
N THR A 166 16.01 -4.67 -12.72
CA THR A 166 16.10 -3.69 -11.64
C THR A 166 15.98 -4.41 -10.29
N GLN A 167 17.12 -4.59 -9.63
CA GLN A 167 17.24 -5.21 -8.30
C GLN A 167 16.84 -4.29 -7.14
N ARG A 168 16.62 -2.99 -7.39
CA ARG A 168 16.30 -2.00 -6.34
C ARG A 168 15.14 -1.10 -6.73
N SER A 169 14.32 -0.71 -5.76
CA SER A 169 13.10 0.08 -5.99
C SER A 169 13.37 1.41 -6.73
N CYS A 170 12.53 1.70 -7.72
CA CYS A 170 12.50 3.00 -8.40
C CYS A 170 11.64 4.03 -7.67
N THR A 171 10.93 3.67 -6.59
CA THR A 171 10.10 4.61 -5.83
C THR A 171 10.70 5.00 -4.49
N GLY A 172 11.77 4.33 -4.05
CA GLY A 172 12.36 4.53 -2.73
C GLY A 172 11.63 3.77 -1.60
N TYR A 173 10.65 2.94 -1.95
CA TYR A 173 9.83 2.14 -1.04
C TYR A 173 9.73 0.69 -1.51
N TYR A 174 9.50 -0.23 -0.57
CA TYR A 174 9.16 -1.64 -0.85
C TYR A 174 7.89 -2.07 -0.12
N SER A 175 7.27 -3.16 -0.56
CA SER A 175 6.06 -3.74 0.04
C SER A 175 6.39 -4.60 1.24
N ALA A 176 5.72 -4.36 2.37
CA ALA A 176 5.85 -5.20 3.57
C ALA A 176 4.62 -6.07 3.86
N LYS A 177 3.41 -5.69 3.40
CA LYS A 177 2.11 -6.12 3.98
C LYS A 177 1.95 -7.61 4.22
N ASP A 178 2.00 -8.41 3.17
CA ASP A 178 1.84 -9.88 3.15
C ASP A 178 3.20 -10.61 3.23
N LYS A 179 4.26 -9.88 3.60
CA LYS A 179 5.62 -10.39 3.68
C LYS A 179 5.99 -10.58 5.15
N GLN A 180 6.29 -11.83 5.53
CA GLN A 180 7.02 -12.05 6.78
C GLN A 180 8.47 -11.66 6.55
N ILE A 181 8.98 -10.76 7.39
CA ILE A 181 10.41 -10.46 7.39
C ILE A 181 11.12 -11.71 7.90
N LYS A 182 11.69 -12.46 6.96
CA LYS A 182 12.42 -13.69 7.26
C LYS A 182 13.83 -13.60 6.75
N TYR A 183 14.66 -14.22 7.55
CA TYR A 183 16.08 -14.27 7.34
C TYR A 183 16.45 -15.74 7.29
N TRP A 184 17.11 -16.11 6.21
CA TRP A 184 17.35 -17.51 5.89
C TRP A 184 18.20 -18.14 7.00
N GLY A 185 17.73 -19.26 7.54
CA GLY A 185 18.52 -20.09 8.42
C GLY A 185 19.59 -20.89 7.67
N PRO A 186 20.58 -21.46 8.38
CA PRO A 186 21.56 -22.36 7.80
C PRO A 186 20.82 -23.58 7.24
N GLY A 187 21.09 -23.90 5.98
CA GLY A 187 20.39 -24.96 5.22
C GLY A 187 19.61 -24.45 4.01
N GLY A 188 19.57 -23.13 3.78
CA GLY A 188 19.00 -22.58 2.55
C GLY A 188 17.51 -22.90 2.39
N SER A 189 16.73 -22.76 3.47
CA SER A 189 15.28 -23.00 3.48
C SER A 189 14.58 -22.24 2.35
N ALA A 190 14.47 -22.89 1.20
CA ALA A 190 13.74 -22.39 0.06
C ALA A 190 12.30 -22.12 0.50
N GLY A 191 11.74 -21.00 0.07
CA GLY A 191 10.35 -20.65 0.29
C GLY A 191 9.46 -21.86 0.01
N ASN A 192 8.53 -22.13 0.92
CA ASN A 192 7.44 -23.12 0.83
C ASN A 192 6.55 -22.98 2.07
N GLU A 193 6.45 -21.76 2.58
CA GLU A 193 5.63 -21.49 3.74
C GLU A 193 4.19 -21.49 3.28
N PRO A 194 3.28 -22.17 4.00
CA PRO A 194 1.88 -22.19 3.67
C PRO A 194 1.29 -20.82 3.99
N THR A 195 1.50 -19.85 3.12
CA THR A 195 0.84 -18.54 3.19
C THR A 195 -0.55 -18.64 2.57
N HIS A 196 -1.26 -17.53 2.57
CA HIS A 196 -2.60 -17.45 2.03
C HIS A 196 -2.88 -16.11 1.37
N TRP A 197 -3.71 -16.16 0.34
CA TRP A 197 -4.26 -14.96 -0.28
C TRP A 197 -5.65 -14.70 0.29
N VAL A 198 -5.87 -13.54 0.89
CA VAL A 198 -7.19 -13.15 1.43
C VAL A 198 -8.03 -12.53 0.31
N PHE A 199 -9.21 -13.11 0.07
CA PHE A 199 -10.18 -12.55 -0.89
C PHE A 199 -11.21 -11.67 -0.22
N PHE A 200 -11.74 -12.10 0.92
CA PHE A 200 -12.73 -11.35 1.69
C PHE A 200 -12.35 -11.29 3.15
N ARG A 201 -12.45 -10.09 3.72
CA ARG A 201 -12.28 -9.84 5.15
C ARG A 201 -13.28 -8.81 5.64
N LEU A 202 -13.63 -8.89 6.91
CA LEU A 202 -14.76 -8.14 7.48
C LEU A 202 -14.65 -6.62 7.26
N ALA A 203 -13.45 -6.04 7.24
CA ALA A 203 -13.24 -4.62 6.97
C ALA A 203 -13.85 -4.15 5.63
N GLU A 204 -13.89 -5.02 4.62
CA GLU A 204 -14.47 -4.70 3.33
C GLU A 204 -15.96 -4.40 3.46
N PHE A 205 -16.68 -5.18 4.25
CA PHE A 205 -18.13 -5.01 4.41
C PHE A 205 -18.46 -3.71 5.17
N TYR A 206 -17.63 -3.31 6.13
CA TYR A 206 -17.76 -1.99 6.76
C TYR A 206 -17.56 -0.85 5.76
N LEU A 207 -16.52 -0.92 4.92
CA LEU A 207 -16.22 0.13 3.94
C LEU A 207 -17.21 0.15 2.77
N GLN A 208 -17.69 -1.00 2.31
CA GLN A 208 -18.77 -1.09 1.33
C GLN A 208 -20.08 -0.52 1.89
N LYS A 209 -20.40 -0.81 3.17
CA LYS A 209 -21.56 -0.22 3.86
C LYS A 209 -21.40 1.30 3.98
N ALA A 210 -20.22 1.79 4.37
CA ALA A 210 -19.95 3.21 4.48
C ALA A 210 -20.14 3.93 3.14
N GLU A 211 -19.57 3.36 2.07
CA GLU A 211 -19.71 3.90 0.71
C GLU A 211 -21.17 3.93 0.26
N ALA A 212 -21.89 2.80 0.38
CA ALA A 212 -23.29 2.72 -0.02
C ALA A 212 -24.18 3.73 0.70
N LEU A 213 -24.02 3.86 2.03
CA LEU A 213 -24.79 4.81 2.84
C LEU A 213 -24.46 6.26 2.47
N CYS A 214 -23.19 6.55 2.19
CA CYS A 214 -22.78 7.87 1.73
C CYS A 214 -23.44 8.22 0.39
N GLU A 215 -23.44 7.30 -0.58
CA GLU A 215 -24.06 7.52 -1.90
C GLU A 215 -25.60 7.62 -1.83
N THR A 216 -26.24 6.95 -0.86
CA THR A 216 -27.69 7.09 -0.62
C THR A 216 -28.08 8.29 0.26
N GLY A 217 -27.11 9.07 0.73
CA GLY A 217 -27.33 10.28 1.53
C GLY A 217 -27.42 10.08 3.05
N ASP A 218 -27.26 8.86 3.57
CA ASP A 218 -27.16 8.60 5.00
C ASP A 218 -25.71 8.81 5.49
N LEU A 219 -25.35 10.09 5.66
CA LEU A 219 -24.01 10.48 6.09
C LEU A 219 -23.68 10.02 7.51
N ALA A 220 -24.67 9.99 8.41
CA ALA A 220 -24.46 9.57 9.80
C ALA A 220 -24.17 8.06 9.88
N GLY A 221 -24.92 7.24 9.13
CA GLY A 221 -24.66 5.81 9.00
C GLY A 221 -23.32 5.53 8.31
N ALA A 222 -22.96 6.32 7.28
CA ALA A 222 -21.67 6.20 6.61
C ALA A 222 -20.50 6.47 7.56
N LEU A 223 -20.57 7.56 8.34
CA LEU A 223 -19.58 7.89 9.38
C LEU A 223 -19.46 6.80 10.42
N THR A 224 -20.59 6.25 10.87
CA THR A 224 -20.62 5.16 11.86
C THR A 224 -19.87 3.94 11.34
N ALA A 225 -20.14 3.51 10.11
CA ALA A 225 -19.47 2.36 9.51
C ALA A 225 -17.97 2.60 9.24
N LEU A 226 -17.62 3.79 8.74
CA LEU A 226 -16.23 4.19 8.49
C LEU A 226 -15.40 4.24 9.78
N ASN A 227 -15.96 4.82 10.84
CA ASN A 227 -15.26 5.04 12.10
C ASN A 227 -14.86 3.74 12.79
N VAL A 228 -15.56 2.63 12.56
CA VAL A 228 -15.15 1.31 13.06
C VAL A 228 -13.76 0.94 12.55
N ILE A 229 -13.48 1.17 11.26
CA ILE A 229 -12.18 0.86 10.65
C ILE A 229 -11.11 1.84 11.13
N ARG A 230 -11.45 3.13 11.23
CA ARG A 230 -10.54 4.17 11.73
C ARG A 230 -10.12 3.88 13.16
N GLN A 231 -11.08 3.58 14.03
CA GLN A 231 -10.83 3.23 15.44
C GLN A 231 -9.97 1.97 15.54
N ARG A 232 -10.24 0.93 14.74
CA ARG A 232 -9.37 -0.25 14.68
C ARG A 232 -7.95 0.15 14.33
N ALA A 233 -7.75 1.06 13.38
CA ALA A 233 -6.42 1.55 12.97
C ALA A 233 -5.78 2.57 13.93
N ASN A 234 -6.34 2.79 15.12
CA ASN A 234 -5.95 3.85 16.06
C ASN A 234 -5.96 5.25 15.43
N GLN A 235 -6.82 5.48 14.45
CA GLN A 235 -7.08 6.79 13.85
C GLN A 235 -8.26 7.47 14.55
N PRO A 236 -8.26 8.80 14.66
CA PRO A 236 -9.41 9.52 15.19
C PRO A 236 -10.62 9.28 14.29
N ILE A 237 -11.80 9.27 14.92
CA ILE A 237 -13.07 9.29 14.18
C ILE A 237 -13.08 10.47 13.21
N LEU A 238 -13.74 10.30 12.06
CA LEU A 238 -13.65 11.28 10.97
C LEU A 238 -14.08 12.68 11.40
N GLN A 239 -15.05 12.79 12.31
CA GLN A 239 -15.55 14.06 12.83
C GLN A 239 -14.49 14.87 13.60
N ASN A 240 -13.43 14.22 14.10
CA ASN A 240 -12.36 14.85 14.85
C ASN A 240 -11.13 15.19 13.99
N VAL A 241 -11.15 14.86 12.70
CA VAL A 241 -10.02 15.15 11.82
C VAL A 241 -9.99 16.64 11.47
N PRO A 242 -8.80 17.25 11.32
CA PRO A 242 -8.67 18.60 10.83
C PRO A 242 -9.36 18.80 9.47
N GLY A 243 -10.08 19.91 9.32
CA GLY A 243 -10.81 20.22 8.08
C GLY A 243 -12.06 19.37 7.84
N PHE A 244 -12.59 18.67 8.86
CA PHE A 244 -13.84 17.92 8.73
C PHE A 244 -14.97 18.79 8.17
N ALA A 245 -15.60 18.31 7.10
CA ALA A 245 -16.82 18.86 6.56
C ALA A 245 -17.89 17.77 6.48
N ASN A 246 -19.07 18.03 7.05
CA ASN A 246 -20.18 17.08 7.01
C ASN A 246 -20.94 17.15 5.66
N THR A 247 -20.22 16.90 4.57
CA THR A 247 -20.75 16.90 3.20
C THR A 247 -20.51 15.53 2.56
N GLN A 248 -21.38 15.17 1.61
CA GLN A 248 -21.26 13.90 0.89
C GLN A 248 -19.90 13.79 0.18
N ASP A 249 -19.44 14.85 -0.48
CA ASP A 249 -18.17 14.85 -1.21
C ASP A 249 -16.97 14.65 -0.30
N PHE A 250 -16.92 15.33 0.85
CA PHE A 250 -15.85 15.16 1.82
C PHE A 250 -15.84 13.73 2.37
N ILE A 251 -17.00 13.23 2.81
CA ILE A 251 -17.11 11.89 3.38
C ILE A 251 -16.77 10.82 2.32
N ARG A 252 -17.25 10.97 1.08
CA ARG A 252 -16.91 10.09 -0.05
C ARG A 252 -15.40 10.07 -0.27
N ALA A 253 -14.74 11.23 -0.35
CA ALA A 253 -13.30 11.30 -0.55
C ALA A 253 -12.53 10.58 0.56
N ARG A 254 -12.99 10.73 1.82
CA ARG A 254 -12.39 10.08 2.99
C ARG A 254 -12.64 8.57 3.03
N ILE A 255 -13.83 8.10 2.64
CA ILE A 255 -14.11 6.67 2.45
C ILE A 255 -13.20 6.08 1.37
N ARG A 256 -13.02 6.77 0.24
CA ARG A 256 -12.13 6.32 -0.84
C ARG A 256 -10.66 6.27 -0.38
N ASN A 257 -10.21 7.25 0.42
CA ASN A 257 -8.87 7.22 1.01
C ASN A 257 -8.71 6.06 1.99
N GLU A 258 -9.67 5.87 2.90
CA GLU A 258 -9.65 4.79 3.89
C GLU A 258 -9.62 3.43 3.18
N ARG A 259 -10.42 3.25 2.13
CA ARG A 259 -10.41 2.03 1.32
C ARG A 259 -9.05 1.79 0.66
N ARG A 260 -8.41 2.84 0.14
CA ARG A 260 -7.06 2.74 -0.45
C ARG A 260 -6.00 2.37 0.58
N VAL A 261 -6.03 2.93 1.78
CA VAL A 261 -5.07 2.64 2.85
C VAL A 261 -5.31 1.24 3.41
N GLU A 262 -6.57 0.90 3.67
CA GLU A 262 -6.96 -0.37 4.26
C GLU A 262 -6.61 -1.55 3.35
N PHE A 263 -6.90 -1.45 2.04
CA PHE A 263 -6.65 -2.51 1.07
C PHE A 263 -5.40 -2.31 0.21
N CYS A 264 -4.48 -1.44 0.62
CA CYS A 264 -3.23 -1.28 -0.13
C CYS A 264 -2.49 -2.61 -0.22
N LEU A 265 -1.89 -2.91 -1.38
CA LEU A 265 -1.08 -4.11 -1.61
C LEU A 265 -1.84 -5.45 -1.43
N GLU A 266 -3.17 -5.44 -1.49
CA GLU A 266 -4.03 -6.64 -1.47
C GLU A 266 -4.54 -6.98 -2.88
N GLY A 267 -3.69 -6.77 -3.91
CA GLY A 267 -3.99 -7.09 -5.31
C GLY A 267 -5.11 -6.24 -5.93
N GLN A 268 -6.27 -6.87 -6.18
CA GLN A 268 -7.28 -6.36 -7.12
C GLN A 268 -7.98 -5.06 -6.68
N TYR A 269 -8.03 -4.78 -5.37
CA TYR A 269 -8.83 -3.68 -4.83
C TYR A 269 -8.57 -2.33 -5.49
N ARG A 270 -7.30 -1.92 -5.62
CA ARG A 270 -6.99 -0.59 -6.17
C ARG A 270 -7.37 -0.49 -7.65
N PHE A 271 -7.13 -1.56 -8.41
CA PHE A 271 -7.45 -1.63 -9.83
C PHE A 271 -8.96 -1.58 -10.07
N ASP A 272 -9.72 -2.36 -9.30
CA ASP A 272 -11.18 -2.42 -9.40
C ASP A 272 -11.84 -1.12 -8.92
N ASP A 273 -11.35 -0.54 -7.82
CA ASP A 273 -11.83 0.72 -7.27
C ASP A 273 -11.66 1.88 -8.26
N GLN A 274 -10.51 1.97 -8.93
CA GLN A 274 -10.28 2.99 -9.96
C GLN A 274 -11.23 2.83 -11.15
N ARG A 275 -11.52 1.58 -11.55
CA ARG A 275 -12.42 1.30 -12.67
C ARG A 275 -13.87 1.62 -12.34
N ARG A 276 -14.38 1.14 -11.20
CA ARG A 276 -15.78 1.35 -10.81
C ARG A 276 -16.08 2.82 -10.47
N TRP A 277 -15.10 3.56 -9.94
CA TRP A 277 -15.23 5.00 -9.73
C TRP A 277 -14.90 5.84 -10.98
N LYS A 278 -14.39 5.22 -12.05
CA LYS A 278 -13.95 5.89 -13.29
C LYS A 278 -12.92 6.99 -13.06
N THR A 279 -11.96 6.76 -12.16
CA THR A 279 -10.92 7.74 -11.78
C THR A 279 -9.55 7.49 -12.43
N LEU A 280 -9.47 6.62 -13.44
CA LEU A 280 -8.21 6.33 -14.14
C LEU A 280 -7.52 7.59 -14.66
N GLY A 281 -8.28 8.56 -15.17
CA GLY A 281 -7.73 9.81 -15.71
C GLY A 281 -7.09 10.70 -14.65
N GLU A 282 -7.50 10.55 -13.40
CA GLU A 282 -6.97 11.29 -12.25
C GLU A 282 -5.74 10.57 -11.65
N THR A 283 -5.73 9.24 -11.67
CA THR A 283 -4.80 8.47 -10.83
C THR A 283 -3.73 7.69 -11.59
N ASN A 284 -3.93 7.39 -12.89
CA ASN A 284 -3.08 6.44 -13.63
C ASN A 284 -2.26 7.12 -14.74
N ARG A 285 -1.99 8.43 -14.63
CA ARG A 285 -1.19 9.17 -15.63
C ARG A 285 0.31 8.99 -15.43
N PHE A 286 0.75 8.89 -14.19
CA PHE A 286 2.14 8.73 -13.80
C PHE A 286 2.22 8.14 -12.40
N ILE A 287 3.42 7.81 -11.97
CA ILE A 287 3.73 7.56 -10.55
C ILE A 287 4.94 8.38 -10.15
N THR A 288 4.96 8.80 -8.88
CA THR A 288 6.14 9.41 -8.27
C THR A 288 6.73 8.50 -7.19
N GLY A 289 7.99 8.79 -6.85
CA GLY A 289 8.73 8.15 -5.77
C GLY A 289 9.55 9.17 -4.98
N MET A 290 10.13 8.71 -3.88
CA MET A 290 11.03 9.51 -3.05
C MET A 290 12.48 9.13 -3.31
N ARG A 291 13.20 10.01 -4.00
CA ARG A 291 14.64 9.89 -4.19
C ARG A 291 15.35 10.58 -3.02
N ILE A 292 16.05 9.78 -2.21
CA ILE A 292 16.72 10.28 -1.01
C ILE A 292 18.23 10.34 -1.27
N THR A 293 18.89 11.43 -0.91
CA THR A 293 20.35 11.53 -0.93
C THR A 293 20.89 11.77 0.47
N LYS A 294 22.11 11.32 0.76
CA LYS A 294 22.77 11.53 2.04
C LYS A 294 23.93 12.51 1.87
N GLY A 295 23.88 13.64 2.58
CA GLY A 295 24.95 14.63 2.61
C GLY A 295 26.18 14.15 3.38
N THR A 296 27.30 14.86 3.21
CA THR A 296 28.54 14.61 3.98
C THR A 296 28.37 14.90 5.47
N ASP A 297 27.37 15.71 5.84
CA ASP A 297 26.93 16.00 7.21
C ASP A 297 26.05 14.88 7.80
N GLY A 298 25.79 13.81 7.04
CA GLY A 298 24.95 12.69 7.44
C GLY A 298 23.45 12.94 7.34
N LYS A 299 23.02 14.14 6.91
CA LYS A 299 21.59 14.46 6.74
C LYS A 299 21.03 13.89 5.46
N PHE A 300 19.76 13.53 5.48
CA PHE A 300 19.02 13.08 4.31
C PHE A 300 18.31 14.25 3.64
N SER A 301 18.39 14.32 2.32
CA SER A 301 17.58 15.21 1.49
C SER A 301 16.54 14.38 0.74
N TYR A 302 15.29 14.86 0.73
CA TYR A 302 14.16 14.18 0.14
C TYR A 302 13.75 14.90 -1.15
N GLN A 303 13.69 14.16 -2.26
CA GLN A 303 13.28 14.68 -3.55
C GLN A 303 12.18 13.80 -4.13
N ARG A 304 10.98 14.36 -4.28
CA ARG A 304 9.90 13.73 -5.05
C ARG A 304 10.30 13.69 -6.52
N LYS A 305 10.24 12.51 -7.13
CA LYS A 305 10.64 12.27 -8.51
C LYS A 305 9.54 11.57 -9.28
N LYS A 306 9.14 12.13 -10.43
CA LYS A 306 8.29 11.44 -11.41
C LYS A 306 9.08 10.30 -12.05
N ILE A 307 8.52 9.10 -11.99
CA ILE A 307 9.21 7.86 -12.40
C ILE A 307 8.93 7.53 -13.86
N ARG A 308 7.66 7.53 -14.27
CA ARG A 308 7.24 7.31 -15.65
C ARG A 308 5.84 7.86 -15.89
N ASP A 309 5.57 8.13 -17.15
CA ASP A 309 4.21 8.38 -17.65
C ASP A 309 3.57 7.08 -18.14
N TYR A 310 2.25 7.00 -18.01
CA TYR A 310 1.43 5.91 -18.53
C TYR A 310 0.46 6.47 -19.58
N GLN A 311 0.20 5.66 -20.61
CA GLN A 311 -0.78 5.98 -21.65
C GLN A 311 -2.16 5.35 -21.35
N SER A 312 -2.23 4.48 -20.35
CA SER A 312 -3.39 3.68 -19.97
C SER A 312 -4.24 4.35 -18.88
N TYR A 313 -4.66 5.59 -19.10
CA TYR A 313 -5.39 6.39 -18.12
C TYR A 313 -6.77 6.87 -18.59
N THR A 314 -7.12 6.71 -19.88
CA THR A 314 -8.42 7.14 -20.40
C THR A 314 -9.51 6.09 -20.17
N ASP A 315 -10.76 6.51 -20.32
CA ASP A 315 -11.94 5.64 -20.15
C ASP A 315 -11.94 4.39 -21.04
N LYS A 316 -11.20 4.42 -22.16
CA LYS A 316 -10.96 3.24 -23.00
C LYS A 316 -10.44 2.05 -22.20
N TYR A 317 -9.57 2.32 -21.23
CA TYR A 317 -8.91 1.28 -20.44
C TYR A 317 -9.75 0.78 -19.26
N LEU A 318 -10.96 1.34 -19.04
CA LEU A 318 -11.92 0.82 -18.05
C LEU A 318 -12.47 -0.56 -18.43
N VAL A 319 -12.39 -0.92 -19.71
CA VAL A 319 -12.80 -2.23 -20.23
C VAL A 319 -11.56 -2.95 -20.74
N MET A 320 -11.39 -4.23 -20.40
CA MET A 320 -10.30 -5.04 -20.93
C MET A 320 -10.63 -5.51 -22.35
N PRO A 321 -9.66 -5.54 -23.28
CA PRO A 321 -9.89 -6.12 -24.59
C PRO A 321 -10.06 -7.63 -24.48
N ILE A 322 -10.84 -8.23 -25.39
CA ILE A 322 -10.79 -9.67 -25.60
C ILE A 322 -9.41 -9.97 -26.23
N PRO A 323 -8.66 -10.98 -25.76
CA PRO A 323 -7.39 -11.36 -26.38
C PRO A 323 -7.55 -11.54 -27.89
N LEU A 324 -6.64 -10.95 -28.68
CA LEU A 324 -6.78 -10.87 -30.14
C LEU A 324 -6.97 -12.24 -30.79
N GLU A 325 -6.25 -13.26 -30.31
CA GLU A 325 -6.35 -14.63 -30.82
C GLU A 325 -7.70 -15.29 -30.54
N ASP A 326 -8.40 -14.87 -29.50
CA ASP A 326 -9.74 -15.35 -29.19
C ASP A 326 -10.79 -14.56 -29.97
N ALA A 327 -10.63 -13.24 -30.07
CA ALA A 327 -11.50 -12.39 -30.89
C ALA A 327 -11.54 -12.83 -32.36
N LYS A 328 -10.42 -13.28 -32.92
CA LYS A 328 -10.35 -13.85 -34.29
C LYS A 328 -11.20 -15.11 -34.47
N LYS A 329 -11.35 -15.93 -33.42
CA LYS A 329 -12.10 -17.19 -33.47
C LYS A 329 -13.61 -16.97 -33.25
N MET A 330 -13.98 -15.90 -32.56
CA MET A 330 -15.36 -15.61 -32.20
C MET A 330 -16.06 -14.81 -33.31
N THR A 331 -16.56 -15.51 -34.33
CA THR A 331 -17.23 -14.87 -35.49
C THR A 331 -18.52 -14.11 -35.13
N SER A 332 -19.12 -14.38 -33.96
CA SER A 332 -20.36 -13.75 -33.49
C SER A 332 -20.17 -12.73 -32.36
N LEU A 333 -18.94 -12.52 -31.87
CA LEU A 333 -18.66 -11.57 -30.79
C LEU A 333 -17.72 -10.48 -31.30
N LEU A 334 -18.14 -9.23 -31.16
CA LEU A 334 -17.29 -8.08 -31.41
C LEU A 334 -16.41 -7.80 -30.19
N GLN A 335 -15.28 -7.14 -30.42
CA GLN A 335 -14.54 -6.49 -29.33
C GLN A 335 -15.47 -5.52 -28.57
N PRO A 336 -15.20 -5.24 -27.29
CA PRO A 336 -15.89 -4.16 -26.59
C PRO A 336 -15.70 -2.83 -27.34
N ALA A 337 -16.72 -1.97 -27.33
CA ALA A 337 -16.73 -0.73 -28.13
C ALA A 337 -15.45 0.13 -28.08
N PRO A 338 -14.73 0.27 -26.94
CA PRO A 338 -13.47 1.02 -26.90
C PRO A 338 -12.29 0.38 -27.65
N TRP A 339 -12.42 -0.88 -28.06
CA TRP A 339 -11.39 -1.72 -28.69
C TRP A 339 -11.78 -2.21 -30.09
N GLN A 340 -12.96 -1.85 -30.59
CA GLN A 340 -13.31 -1.95 -32.02
C GLN A 340 -12.55 -0.88 -32.80
#